data_AF-A0A7J8JQ92-F1
#
_entry.id   AF-A0A7J8JQ92-F1
#
_cell.length_a   1.000
_cell.length_b   1.000
_cell.length_c   1.000
_cell.angle_alpha   90.00
_cell.angle_beta   90.00
_cell.angle_gamma   90.00
#
_symmetry.space_group_name_H-M   'P 1'
#
loop_
_entity.id
_entity.type
_entity.pdbx_description
1 polymer ?
#
loop_
_entity_poly.entity_id
_entity_poly.type
_entity_poly.pdbx_seq_one_letter_code
_entity_poly.pdbx_strand_id
1 'polypeptide(L)'
;MAAPMLRFISRGRCYFTPGPLGVLLLGLREAHSGAQGLLAMQKARGLFKEFFPEKGTKIELPELFDRRTTGNFPQTIYCGFDPTADSLHVGHLLALLGLFHFQRAGHNVIALVGGATARLGDPSGRTKEREVLDAERVGSNARALRQALEALAANHQQLFTNGRTWGSFTVLDNFAWYQEQRLVDFLAAVGGHFRMGTLLSRLSVQTRLKSPEGMSMAEFLYQVLQAYDFYYLFQRYGCRVQLGGSDQLGNIMSGYEFIHKLTGEDVFGITVPLITSTTGAKLGKSAGNAVWLNREKTSPFELYQFFLRQQDDSVERYLKLFTFLPLPEIDHIMQLHVREPEKRGPQKRLAAEVTKLVHGQEGLDSAKRCTQALYHSSIDALEVMSDQELKELFKEASFSELVLDPGTSVLDTCRKANAIPDGPRG
;
A
#
# COMPACT_ATOMS: atom_id res chain seq x y z
N MET A 1 -11.12 7.09 -78.67
CA MET A 1 -10.39 6.32 -79.70
C MET A 1 -8.94 6.19 -79.27
N ALA A 2 -8.37 5.00 -79.45
CA ALA A 2 -6.95 4.63 -79.38
C ALA A 2 -6.22 4.68 -78.01
N ALA A 3 -6.04 3.49 -77.42
CA ALA A 3 -4.82 3.06 -76.71
C ALA A 3 -3.71 2.76 -77.77
N PRO A 4 -2.42 2.39 -77.49
CA PRO A 4 -1.99 1.43 -76.44
C PRO A 4 -0.54 1.52 -75.86
N MET A 5 -0.27 0.65 -74.86
CA MET A 5 0.98 -0.11 -74.52
C MET A 5 2.35 0.62 -74.37
N LEU A 6 3.24 0.33 -73.40
CA LEU A 6 3.90 -0.96 -73.12
C LEU A 6 4.67 -0.96 -71.77
N ARG A 7 5.00 -2.18 -71.31
CA ARG A 7 5.73 -2.62 -70.10
C ARG A 7 7.26 -2.43 -70.18
N PHE A 8 7.97 -2.28 -69.05
CA PHE A 8 8.89 -3.30 -68.44
C PHE A 8 9.81 -2.72 -67.31
N ILE A 9 9.73 -3.36 -66.14
CA ILE A 9 10.77 -3.79 -65.15
C ILE A 9 12.06 -2.97 -64.93
N SER A 10 12.33 -2.63 -63.66
CA SER A 10 13.71 -2.64 -63.11
C SER A 10 13.77 -2.74 -61.57
N ARG A 11 14.16 -3.94 -61.12
CA ARG A 11 15.06 -4.30 -60.00
C ARG A 11 14.81 -3.77 -58.58
N GLY A 12 14.63 -4.74 -57.69
CA GLY A 12 14.51 -4.56 -56.25
C GLY A 12 15.80 -4.18 -55.52
N ARG A 13 15.59 -3.67 -54.32
CA ARG A 13 16.51 -3.79 -53.19
C ARG A 13 15.69 -4.12 -51.95
N CYS A 14 15.92 -5.32 -51.44
CA CYS A 14 15.48 -5.75 -50.11
C CYS A 14 16.22 -4.93 -49.06
N TYR A 15 15.48 -4.34 -48.12
CA TYR A 15 15.98 -4.06 -46.78
C TYR A 15 14.94 -4.55 -45.77
N PHE A 16 15.41 -5.50 -44.96
CA PHE A 16 14.88 -6.05 -43.71
C PHE A 16 13.64 -5.39 -43.09
N THR A 17 12.55 -6.15 -43.02
CA THR A 17 11.42 -5.94 -42.11
C THR A 17 11.77 -6.42 -40.69
N PRO A 18 11.53 -5.65 -39.62
CA PRO A 18 11.45 -6.20 -38.28
C PRO A 18 10.11 -6.93 -38.09
N GLY A 19 10.17 -8.10 -37.44
CA GLY A 19 9.07 -9.06 -37.29
C GLY A 19 7.87 -8.62 -36.44
N PRO A 20 6.88 -9.52 -36.27
CA PRO A 20 5.55 -9.18 -35.79
C PRO A 20 5.51 -9.11 -34.27
N LEU A 21 5.97 -8.01 -33.68
CA LEU A 21 5.77 -7.70 -32.25
C LEU A 21 4.74 -6.58 -32.02
N GLY A 22 4.26 -5.92 -33.06
CA GLY A 22 3.35 -4.77 -32.95
C GLY A 22 1.86 -5.10 -32.93
N VAL A 23 1.44 -6.25 -33.47
CA VAL A 23 0.01 -6.52 -33.72
C VAL A 23 -0.69 -7.19 -32.54
N LEU A 24 0.04 -7.88 -31.65
CA LEU A 24 -0.55 -8.51 -30.46
C LEU A 24 -0.89 -7.53 -29.32
N LEU A 25 -0.29 -6.32 -29.33
CA LEU A 25 -0.36 -5.37 -28.22
C LEU A 25 -1.61 -4.47 -28.24
N LEU A 26 -2.25 -4.28 -29.41
CA LEU A 26 -3.48 -3.48 -29.51
C LEU A 26 -4.74 -4.29 -29.18
N GLY A 27 -4.82 -5.57 -29.56
CA GLY A 27 -6.02 -6.40 -29.36
C GLY A 27 -6.32 -6.80 -27.91
N LEU A 28 -5.31 -6.78 -27.03
CA LEU A 28 -5.48 -7.11 -25.60
C LEU A 28 -5.77 -5.88 -24.73
N ARG A 29 -5.69 -4.65 -25.27
CA ARG A 29 -5.87 -3.42 -24.49
C ARG A 29 -7.33 -3.02 -24.29
N GLU A 30 -8.25 -3.49 -25.13
CA GLU A 30 -9.67 -3.09 -25.11
C GLU A 30 -10.60 -4.12 -24.42
N ALA A 31 -10.15 -5.35 -24.16
CA ALA A 31 -11.05 -6.43 -23.71
C ALA A 31 -11.36 -6.48 -22.20
N HIS A 32 -10.85 -5.56 -21.37
CA HIS A 32 -10.95 -5.66 -19.90
C HIS A 32 -11.77 -4.55 -19.22
N SER A 33 -12.60 -3.82 -19.96
CA SER A 33 -13.37 -2.68 -19.46
C SER A 33 -14.77 -3.03 -18.95
N GLY A 34 -14.92 -4.08 -18.12
CA GLY A 34 -16.17 -4.42 -17.44
C GLY A 34 -15.96 -4.62 -15.94
N ALA A 35 -16.88 -4.17 -15.10
CA ALA A 35 -16.66 -4.09 -13.66
C ALA A 35 -16.89 -5.40 -12.88
N GLN A 36 -17.60 -6.37 -13.47
CA GLN A 36 -17.45 -7.78 -13.08
C GLN A 36 -15.97 -8.24 -13.17
N GLY A 37 -15.15 -7.55 -13.97
CA GLY A 37 -13.71 -7.75 -14.05
C GLY A 37 -12.90 -7.14 -12.91
N LEU A 38 -13.29 -6.02 -12.29
CA LEU A 38 -12.46 -5.39 -11.24
C LEU A 38 -12.38 -6.28 -10.00
N LEU A 39 -13.53 -6.61 -9.40
CA LEU A 39 -13.58 -7.42 -8.19
C LEU A 39 -13.03 -8.83 -8.44
N ALA A 40 -13.37 -9.44 -9.58
CA ALA A 40 -12.86 -10.75 -9.97
C ALA A 40 -11.33 -10.74 -10.18
N MET A 41 -10.78 -9.71 -10.83
CA MET A 41 -9.34 -9.56 -11.03
C MET A 41 -8.60 -9.39 -9.71
N GLN A 42 -9.13 -8.60 -8.77
CA GLN A 42 -8.53 -8.44 -7.45
C GLN A 42 -8.65 -9.71 -6.60
N LYS A 43 -9.72 -10.48 -6.76
CA LYS A 43 -9.86 -11.81 -6.16
C LYS A 43 -8.84 -12.80 -6.76
N ALA A 44 -8.62 -12.78 -8.07
CA ALA A 44 -7.61 -13.61 -8.74
C ALA A 44 -6.17 -13.27 -8.32
N ARG A 45 -5.91 -11.99 -7.99
CA ARG A 45 -4.65 -11.56 -7.34
C ARG A 45 -4.53 -12.04 -5.89
N GLY A 46 -5.64 -12.43 -5.27
CA GLY A 46 -5.73 -12.68 -3.83
C GLY A 46 -5.73 -11.42 -2.99
N LEU A 47 -5.88 -10.23 -3.59
CA LEU A 47 -5.91 -8.95 -2.88
C LEU A 47 -7.23 -8.76 -2.12
N PHE A 48 -8.35 -9.17 -2.71
CA PHE A 48 -9.65 -9.16 -2.03
C PHE A 48 -10.00 -10.57 -1.56
N LYS A 49 -10.26 -10.69 -0.25
CA LYS A 49 -10.51 -11.95 0.45
C LYS A 49 -11.99 -12.18 0.67
N GLU A 50 -12.59 -11.37 1.54
CA GLU A 50 -13.98 -11.49 1.93
C GLU A 50 -14.74 -10.24 1.51
N PHE A 51 -16.02 -10.45 1.24
CA PHE A 51 -16.95 -9.39 0.90
C PHE A 51 -18.14 -9.50 1.85
N PHE A 52 -18.70 -8.36 2.26
CA PHE A 52 -19.79 -8.29 3.21
C PHE A 52 -20.82 -7.23 2.77
N PRO A 53 -22.13 -7.40 3.04
CA PRO A 53 -22.80 -8.58 3.59
C PRO A 53 -22.87 -9.74 2.57
N GLU A 54 -22.72 -11.00 3.01
CA GLU A 54 -22.74 -12.16 2.09
C GLU A 54 -23.95 -12.17 1.16
N LYS A 55 -25.14 -11.79 1.66
CA LYS A 55 -26.41 -11.78 0.91
C LYS A 55 -26.42 -10.83 -0.30
N GLY A 56 -25.66 -9.73 -0.30
CA GLY A 56 -25.58 -8.76 -1.42
C GLY A 56 -24.35 -8.91 -2.32
N THR A 57 -23.36 -9.70 -1.90
CA THR A 57 -22.03 -9.73 -2.56
C THR A 57 -21.99 -10.39 -3.94
N LYS A 58 -22.97 -11.23 -4.27
CA LYS A 58 -22.99 -11.96 -5.54
C LYS A 58 -23.61 -11.16 -6.68
N ILE A 59 -24.45 -10.18 -6.38
CA ILE A 59 -25.27 -9.46 -7.36
C ILE A 59 -25.07 -7.95 -7.17
N GLU A 60 -25.50 -7.40 -6.05
CA GLU A 60 -25.53 -5.96 -5.80
C GLU A 60 -24.13 -5.33 -5.80
N LEU A 61 -23.15 -5.96 -5.14
CA LEU A 61 -21.79 -5.41 -5.10
C LEU A 61 -21.11 -5.37 -6.49
N PRO A 62 -21.15 -6.44 -7.31
CA PRO A 62 -20.73 -6.36 -8.70
C PRO A 62 -21.49 -5.31 -9.52
N GLU A 63 -22.81 -5.19 -9.34
CA GLU A 63 -23.65 -4.21 -10.03
C GLU A 63 -23.29 -2.77 -9.65
N LEU A 64 -22.92 -2.52 -8.39
CA LEU A 64 -22.47 -1.22 -7.90
C LEU A 64 -21.25 -0.69 -8.68
N PHE A 65 -20.42 -1.60 -9.18
CA PHE A 65 -19.28 -1.22 -10.01
C PHE A 65 -19.58 -1.33 -11.51
N ASP A 66 -20.62 -2.07 -11.93
CA ASP A 66 -20.95 -2.28 -13.34
C ASP A 66 -21.36 -0.98 -14.01
N ARG A 67 -20.48 -0.52 -14.91
CA ARG A 67 -20.66 0.68 -15.73
C ARG A 67 -21.92 0.62 -16.59
N ARG A 68 -22.38 -0.58 -16.97
CA ARG A 68 -23.62 -0.77 -17.75
C ARG A 68 -24.86 -0.48 -16.91
N THR A 69 -24.82 -0.84 -15.63
CA THR A 69 -25.92 -0.65 -14.68
C THR A 69 -25.91 0.76 -14.09
N THR A 70 -24.71 1.32 -13.86
CA THR A 70 -24.51 2.59 -13.15
C THR A 70 -24.25 3.79 -14.05
N GLY A 71 -24.35 3.66 -15.38
CA GLY A 71 -24.18 4.79 -16.30
C GLY A 71 -22.84 5.53 -16.17
N ASN A 72 -21.75 4.82 -15.82
CA ASN A 72 -20.41 5.35 -15.50
C ASN A 72 -20.28 6.21 -14.22
N PHE A 73 -21.23 6.19 -13.29
CA PHE A 73 -21.05 6.94 -12.04
C PHE A 73 -19.94 6.32 -11.15
N PRO A 74 -18.93 7.12 -10.72
CA PRO A 74 -17.88 6.62 -9.85
C PRO A 74 -18.43 6.38 -8.44
N GLN A 75 -18.16 5.19 -7.90
CA GLN A 75 -18.41 4.86 -6.49
C GLN A 75 -17.34 5.47 -5.59
N THR A 76 -17.67 5.66 -4.32
CA THR A 76 -16.72 6.12 -3.29
C THR A 76 -16.39 4.97 -2.33
N ILE A 77 -15.10 4.66 -2.19
CA ILE A 77 -14.56 3.61 -1.32
C ILE A 77 -13.67 4.26 -0.27
N TYR A 78 -13.68 3.79 0.97
CA TYR A 78 -12.74 4.28 1.99
C TYR A 78 -11.98 3.17 2.71
N CYS A 79 -10.81 3.51 3.25
CA CYS A 79 -10.07 2.69 4.22
C CYS A 79 -9.57 3.58 5.36
N GLY A 80 -9.70 3.10 6.60
CA GLY A 80 -9.19 3.77 7.79
C GLY A 80 -7.71 3.44 8.09
N PHE A 81 -6.98 4.42 8.61
CA PHE A 81 -5.59 4.31 9.04
C PHE A 81 -5.39 5.04 10.38
N ASP A 82 -5.24 4.28 11.46
CA ASP A 82 -5.01 4.86 12.79
C ASP A 82 -3.55 5.31 12.97
N PRO A 83 -3.29 6.56 13.40
CA PRO A 83 -1.95 7.12 13.65
C PRO A 83 -1.25 6.57 14.91
N THR A 84 -1.01 5.26 14.97
CA THR A 84 -0.28 4.60 16.07
C THR A 84 1.22 4.86 16.05
N ALA A 85 1.75 5.31 14.92
CA ALA A 85 3.12 5.72 14.71
C ALA A 85 3.11 6.93 13.76
N ASP A 86 4.23 7.62 13.64
CA ASP A 86 4.47 8.73 12.70
C ASP A 86 4.63 8.29 11.23
N SER A 87 4.52 6.99 10.93
CA SER A 87 4.76 6.45 9.60
C SER A 87 3.94 5.19 9.33
N LEU A 88 3.62 4.99 8.06
CA LEU A 88 3.06 3.74 7.56
C LEU A 88 4.18 2.71 7.36
N HIS A 89 3.82 1.43 7.36
CA HIS A 89 4.72 0.33 7.05
C HIS A 89 4.12 -0.56 5.96
N VAL A 90 4.90 -1.50 5.43
CA VAL A 90 4.49 -2.41 4.34
C VAL A 90 3.14 -3.10 4.59
N GLY A 91 2.79 -3.41 5.85
CA GLY A 91 1.47 -3.95 6.19
C GLY A 91 0.28 -3.06 5.78
N HIS A 92 0.41 -1.73 5.88
CA HIS A 92 -0.64 -0.78 5.47
C HIS A 92 -0.70 -0.60 3.95
N LEU A 93 0.42 -0.86 3.25
CA LEU A 93 0.53 -0.69 1.80
C LEU A 93 -0.48 -1.56 1.05
N LEU A 94 -0.83 -2.74 1.58
CA LEU A 94 -1.78 -3.62 0.91
C LEU A 94 -3.20 -3.04 0.85
N ALA A 95 -3.67 -2.43 1.93
CA ALA A 95 -4.97 -1.75 1.95
C ALA A 95 -4.95 -0.54 0.99
N LEU A 96 -3.83 0.20 0.96
CA LEU A 96 -3.64 1.32 0.03
C LEU A 96 -3.63 0.87 -1.43
N LEU A 97 -3.03 -0.27 -1.74
CA LEU A 97 -3.09 -0.86 -3.09
C LEU A 97 -4.51 -1.24 -3.49
N GLY A 98 -5.33 -1.72 -2.55
CA GLY A 98 -6.75 -1.92 -2.78
C GLY A 98 -7.47 -0.62 -3.17
N LEU A 99 -7.22 0.48 -2.45
CA LEU A 99 -7.73 1.80 -2.82
C LEU A 99 -7.20 2.24 -4.20
N PHE A 100 -5.91 2.12 -4.46
CA PHE A 100 -5.33 2.49 -5.75
C PHE A 100 -5.90 1.67 -6.91
N HIS A 101 -6.23 0.39 -6.72
CA HIS A 101 -6.91 -0.40 -7.73
C HIS A 101 -8.32 0.11 -8.04
N PHE A 102 -9.08 0.55 -7.03
CA PHE A 102 -10.37 1.22 -7.24
C PHE A 102 -10.19 2.57 -7.95
N GLN A 103 -9.20 3.36 -7.53
CA GLN A 103 -8.88 4.65 -8.13
C GLN A 103 -8.57 4.52 -9.63
N ARG A 104 -7.70 3.56 -9.98
CA ARG A 104 -7.32 3.23 -11.36
C ARG A 104 -8.50 2.75 -12.21
N ALA A 105 -9.53 2.19 -11.58
CA ALA A 105 -10.77 1.78 -12.24
C ALA A 105 -11.75 2.94 -12.46
N GLY A 106 -11.40 4.15 -12.00
CA GLY A 106 -12.20 5.36 -12.16
C GLY A 106 -13.09 5.69 -10.95
N HIS A 107 -12.94 4.98 -9.83
CA HIS A 107 -13.72 5.23 -8.62
C HIS A 107 -13.01 6.19 -7.67
N ASN A 108 -13.77 6.88 -6.83
CA ASN A 108 -13.25 7.79 -5.84
C ASN A 108 -12.81 7.01 -4.61
N VAL A 109 -11.66 7.36 -4.04
CA VAL A 109 -11.14 6.69 -2.86
C VAL A 109 -10.76 7.67 -1.76
N ILE A 110 -11.06 7.27 -0.53
CA ILE A 110 -10.80 8.05 0.68
C ILE A 110 -9.86 7.26 1.59
N ALA A 111 -8.70 7.82 1.89
CA ALA A 111 -7.88 7.37 3.00
C ALA A 111 -8.27 8.18 4.25
N LEU A 112 -8.89 7.53 5.22
CA LEU A 112 -9.34 8.17 6.45
C LEU A 112 -8.28 8.01 7.54
N VAL A 113 -7.68 9.11 7.98
CA VAL A 113 -6.81 9.15 9.15
C VAL A 113 -7.68 9.11 10.41
N GLY A 114 -7.36 8.18 11.31
CA GLY A 114 -8.10 7.95 12.54
C GLY A 114 -7.67 8.84 13.71
N GLY A 115 -7.62 10.16 13.55
CA GLY A 115 -7.13 11.08 14.59
C GLY A 115 -7.90 11.00 15.92
N ALA A 116 -9.20 10.70 15.89
CA ALA A 116 -10.02 10.44 17.07
C ALA A 116 -9.96 8.97 17.52
N THR A 117 -10.12 8.03 16.59
CA THR A 117 -10.18 6.59 16.87
C THR A 117 -8.88 6.03 17.46
N ALA A 118 -7.73 6.55 17.03
CA ALA A 118 -6.44 6.15 17.57
C ALA A 118 -6.26 6.47 19.06
N ARG A 119 -7.03 7.43 19.61
CA ARG A 119 -7.02 7.76 21.04
C ARG A 119 -7.72 6.70 21.89
N LEU A 120 -8.62 5.90 21.30
CA LEU A 120 -9.32 4.80 21.98
C LEU A 120 -8.52 3.49 21.87
N GLY A 121 -7.94 3.25 20.70
CA GLY A 121 -7.19 2.04 20.40
C GLY A 121 -8.07 0.88 19.91
N ASP A 122 -7.77 0.38 18.71
CA ASP A 122 -8.47 -0.76 18.13
C ASP A 122 -8.06 -2.09 18.81
N PRO A 123 -9.02 -2.85 19.40
CA PRO A 123 -8.73 -4.15 20.00
C PRO A 123 -8.57 -5.28 18.97
N SER A 124 -8.84 -5.05 17.69
CA SER A 124 -8.92 -6.09 16.67
C SER A 124 -7.59 -6.80 16.43
N GLY A 125 -7.60 -8.14 16.55
CA GLY A 125 -6.41 -8.99 16.35
C GLY A 125 -5.33 -8.82 17.42
N ARG A 126 -5.68 -8.36 18.63
CA ARG A 126 -4.76 -8.11 19.75
C ARG A 126 -5.17 -8.87 21.01
N THR A 127 -4.18 -9.15 21.86
CA THR A 127 -4.33 -9.83 23.16
C THR A 127 -3.88 -8.99 24.36
N LYS A 128 -3.30 -7.81 24.11
CA LYS A 128 -2.84 -6.84 25.12
C LYS A 128 -3.38 -5.47 24.79
N GLU A 129 -3.54 -4.64 25.81
CA GLU A 129 -3.92 -3.23 25.65
C GLU A 129 -2.85 -2.45 24.86
N ARG A 130 -3.28 -1.40 24.16
CA ARG A 130 -2.33 -0.44 23.58
C ARG A 130 -1.82 0.50 24.66
N GLU A 131 -0.56 0.87 24.55
CA GLU A 131 -0.06 2.06 25.25
C GLU A 131 -0.87 3.28 24.79
N VAL A 132 -1.40 4.01 25.76
CA VAL A 132 -2.15 5.24 25.51
C VAL A 132 -1.17 6.29 24.99
N LEU A 133 -1.37 6.71 23.75
CA LEU A 133 -0.62 7.84 23.18
C LEU A 133 -1.24 9.15 23.67
N ASP A 134 -0.39 10.10 24.05
CA ASP A 134 -0.84 11.46 24.36
C ASP A 134 -1.46 12.12 23.10
N ALA A 135 -2.35 13.11 23.32
CA ALA A 135 -3.10 13.72 22.24
C ALA A 135 -2.20 14.49 21.24
N GLU A 136 -1.08 15.05 21.71
CA GLU A 136 -0.14 15.77 20.86
C GLU A 136 0.60 14.82 19.92
N ARG A 137 1.00 13.65 20.42
CA ARG A 137 1.62 12.57 19.67
C ARG A 137 0.67 12.00 18.64
N VAL A 138 -0.58 11.73 19.01
CA VAL A 138 -1.61 11.30 18.06
C VAL A 138 -1.80 12.34 16.96
N GLY A 139 -1.88 13.62 17.31
CA GLY A 139 -1.98 14.71 16.33
C GLY A 139 -0.76 14.83 15.42
N SER A 140 0.45 14.68 15.97
CA SER A 140 1.70 14.68 15.18
C SER A 140 1.76 13.50 14.23
N ASN A 141 1.44 12.30 14.71
CA ASN A 141 1.37 11.10 13.91
C ASN A 141 0.30 11.22 12.81
N ALA A 142 -0.87 11.79 13.11
CA ALA A 142 -1.94 12.00 12.13
C ALA A 142 -1.48 12.91 10.98
N ARG A 143 -0.77 14.01 11.28
CA ARG A 143 -0.18 14.88 10.26
C ARG A 143 0.86 14.16 9.42
N ALA A 144 1.75 13.39 10.05
CA ALA A 144 2.78 12.62 9.35
C ALA A 144 2.17 11.54 8.44
N LEU A 145 1.14 10.83 8.91
CA LEU A 145 0.39 9.85 8.11
C LEU A 145 -0.30 10.51 6.92
N ARG A 146 -0.96 11.66 7.14
CA ARG A 146 -1.60 12.42 6.06
C ARG A 146 -0.60 12.75 4.95
N GLN A 147 0.55 13.31 5.31
CA GLN A 147 1.62 13.64 4.36
C GLN A 147 2.14 12.38 3.63
N ALA A 148 2.34 11.28 4.36
CA ALA A 148 2.78 10.02 3.76
C ALA A 148 1.76 9.45 2.76
N LEU A 149 0.47 9.53 3.07
CA LEU A 149 -0.62 9.11 2.18
C LEU A 149 -0.68 9.96 0.92
N GLU A 150 -0.58 11.29 1.06
CA GLU A 150 -0.58 12.24 -0.05
C GLU A 150 0.65 12.03 -0.96
N ALA A 151 1.85 11.86 -0.39
CA ALA A 151 3.07 11.59 -1.14
C ALA A 151 3.00 10.25 -1.90
N LEU A 152 2.50 9.19 -1.25
CA LEU A 152 2.33 7.89 -1.89
C LEU A 152 1.32 7.95 -3.05
N ALA A 153 0.20 8.68 -2.87
CA ALA A 153 -0.78 8.89 -3.91
C ALA A 153 -0.24 9.72 -5.08
N ALA A 154 0.61 10.72 -4.81
CA ALA A 154 1.30 11.50 -5.84
C ALA A 154 2.24 10.62 -6.68
N ASN A 155 3.06 9.76 -6.04
CA ASN A 155 3.90 8.79 -6.75
C ASN A 155 3.05 7.83 -7.59
N HIS A 156 1.96 7.31 -7.03
CA HIS A 156 1.02 6.44 -7.75
C HIS A 156 0.48 7.13 -9.01
N GLN A 157 0.02 8.38 -8.89
CA GLN A 157 -0.52 9.16 -10.00
C GLN A 157 0.52 9.46 -11.08
N GLN A 158 1.70 9.95 -10.69
CA GLN A 158 2.72 10.38 -11.65
C GLN A 158 3.37 9.21 -12.38
N LEU A 159 3.64 8.10 -11.68
CA LEU A 159 4.49 7.02 -12.19
C LEU A 159 3.71 5.84 -12.77
N PHE A 160 2.38 5.79 -12.57
CA PHE A 160 1.57 4.65 -12.98
C PHE A 160 0.29 5.01 -13.76
N THR A 161 0.03 6.29 -14.08
CA THR A 161 -1.18 6.78 -14.78
C THR A 161 -1.43 6.11 -16.13
N ASN A 162 -0.37 5.72 -16.86
CA ASN A 162 -0.46 5.11 -18.19
C ASN A 162 -1.41 5.87 -19.15
N GLY A 163 -1.59 7.18 -18.97
CA GLY A 163 -2.47 8.04 -19.76
C GLY A 163 -3.98 7.82 -19.54
N ARG A 164 -4.38 7.12 -18.47
CA ARG A 164 -5.79 6.87 -18.14
C ARG A 164 -6.32 7.86 -17.11
N THR A 165 -7.56 8.31 -17.31
CA THR A 165 -8.29 9.07 -16.29
C THR A 165 -8.67 8.17 -15.13
N TRP A 166 -8.37 8.61 -13.92
CA TRP A 166 -8.66 7.91 -12.67
C TRP A 166 -9.67 8.69 -11.84
N GLY A 167 -10.25 8.04 -10.82
CA GLY A 167 -11.05 8.74 -9.82
C GLY A 167 -10.19 9.52 -8.82
N SER A 168 -10.85 10.24 -7.92
CA SER A 168 -10.16 11.08 -6.93
C SER A 168 -9.52 10.24 -5.83
N PHE A 169 -8.41 10.74 -5.28
CA PHE A 169 -7.85 10.26 -4.01
C PHE A 169 -7.95 11.39 -2.99
N THR A 170 -8.57 11.15 -1.85
CA THR A 170 -8.79 12.16 -0.82
C THR A 170 -8.33 11.65 0.54
N VAL A 171 -7.59 12.49 1.28
CA VAL A 171 -7.23 12.19 2.67
C VAL A 171 -8.09 13.03 3.61
N LEU A 172 -8.82 12.36 4.50
CA LEU A 172 -9.66 12.97 5.54
C LEU A 172 -9.15 12.57 6.92
N ASP A 173 -9.58 13.28 7.96
CA ASP A 173 -9.29 12.95 9.36
C ASP A 173 -10.60 12.93 10.15
N ASN A 174 -10.89 11.81 10.84
CA ASN A 174 -12.12 11.67 11.62
C ASN A 174 -12.18 12.59 12.84
N PHE A 175 -11.04 13.12 13.29
CA PHE A 175 -11.01 14.16 14.31
C PHE A 175 -11.90 15.35 13.94
N ALA A 176 -12.03 15.66 12.64
CA ALA A 176 -12.81 16.78 12.13
C ALA A 176 -14.29 16.76 12.57
N TRP A 177 -14.92 15.59 12.65
CA TRP A 177 -16.32 15.47 13.08
C TRP A 177 -16.47 15.09 14.55
N TYR A 178 -15.46 14.55 15.22
CA TYR A 178 -15.55 14.24 16.65
C TYR A 178 -15.19 15.42 17.55
N GLN A 179 -14.35 16.35 17.11
CA GLN A 179 -13.92 17.48 17.94
C GLN A 179 -15.08 18.38 18.40
N GLU A 180 -16.17 18.46 17.60
CA GLU A 180 -17.35 19.27 17.90
C GLU A 180 -18.48 18.45 18.56
N GLN A 181 -18.31 17.13 18.69
CA GLN A 181 -19.35 16.23 19.19
C GLN A 181 -19.34 16.14 20.71
N ARG A 182 -20.47 16.49 21.32
CA ARG A 182 -20.69 16.29 22.75
C ARG A 182 -21.03 14.82 23.01
N LEU A 183 -20.43 14.24 24.04
CA LEU A 183 -20.59 12.82 24.37
C LEU A 183 -22.05 12.41 24.54
N VAL A 184 -22.84 13.20 25.28
CA VAL A 184 -24.25 12.88 25.56
C VAL A 184 -25.07 12.92 24.27
N ASP A 185 -24.86 13.93 23.42
CA ASP A 185 -25.56 14.08 22.15
C ASP A 185 -25.19 12.93 21.20
N PHE A 186 -23.91 12.55 21.14
CA PHE A 186 -23.45 11.38 20.38
C PHE A 186 -24.10 10.08 20.86
N LEU A 187 -24.08 9.81 22.18
CA LEU A 187 -24.69 8.59 22.72
C LEU A 187 -26.20 8.55 22.52
N ALA A 188 -26.88 9.69 22.63
CA ALA A 188 -28.32 9.79 22.37
C ALA A 188 -28.65 9.52 20.89
N ALA A 189 -27.87 10.07 19.96
CA ALA A 189 -28.10 9.91 18.52
C ALA A 189 -27.64 8.56 17.96
N VAL A 190 -26.56 7.99 18.49
CA VAL A 190 -25.86 6.84 17.90
C VAL A 190 -25.99 5.59 18.77
N GLY A 191 -25.88 5.73 20.09
CA GLY A 191 -25.77 4.61 21.03
C GLY A 191 -26.96 3.65 21.01
N GLY A 192 -28.19 4.17 20.86
CA GLY A 192 -29.41 3.36 20.81
C GLY A 192 -29.50 2.38 19.62
N HIS A 193 -28.67 2.59 18.60
CA HIS A 193 -28.65 1.74 17.41
C HIS A 193 -27.79 0.48 17.59
N PHE A 194 -26.89 0.46 18.57
CA PHE A 194 -26.01 -0.68 18.84
C PHE A 194 -26.56 -1.55 19.97
N ARG A 195 -26.59 -2.87 19.75
CA ARG A 195 -27.04 -3.84 20.76
C ARG A 195 -25.83 -4.45 21.45
N MET A 196 -25.79 -4.39 22.78
CA MET A 196 -24.68 -4.93 23.58
C MET A 196 -24.38 -6.41 23.26
N GLY A 197 -25.42 -7.25 23.15
CA GLY A 197 -25.23 -8.66 22.79
C GLY A 197 -24.49 -8.85 21.46
N THR A 198 -24.82 -8.05 20.44
CA THR A 198 -24.14 -8.08 19.14
C THR A 198 -22.70 -7.63 19.25
N LEU A 199 -22.44 -6.48 19.90
CA LEU A 199 -21.08 -5.96 20.07
C LEU A 199 -20.18 -6.93 20.85
N LEU A 200 -20.69 -7.52 21.93
CA LEU A 200 -19.97 -8.50 22.75
C LEU A 200 -19.73 -9.82 22.00
N SER A 201 -20.58 -10.16 21.03
CA SER A 201 -20.44 -11.39 20.24
C SER A 201 -19.30 -11.32 19.21
N ARG A 202 -18.79 -10.13 18.87
CA ARG A 202 -17.70 -9.97 17.90
C ARG A 202 -16.45 -10.71 18.38
N LEU A 203 -15.79 -11.44 17.48
CA LEU A 203 -14.63 -12.27 17.82
C LEU A 203 -13.49 -11.44 18.45
N SER A 204 -13.19 -10.26 17.88
CA SER A 204 -12.18 -9.34 18.44
C SER A 204 -12.48 -8.95 19.88
N VAL A 205 -13.75 -8.65 20.17
CA VAL A 205 -14.23 -8.28 21.51
C VAL A 205 -14.17 -9.46 22.47
N GLN A 206 -14.66 -10.63 22.06
CA GLN A 206 -14.60 -11.84 22.88
C GLN A 206 -13.16 -12.23 23.24
N THR A 207 -12.24 -12.18 22.28
CA THR A 207 -10.83 -12.54 22.51
C THR A 207 -10.19 -11.60 23.51
N ARG A 208 -10.41 -10.29 23.37
CA ARG A 208 -9.84 -9.28 24.27
C ARG A 208 -10.47 -9.33 25.66
N LEU A 209 -11.79 -9.51 25.78
CA LEU A 209 -12.46 -9.71 27.07
C LEU A 209 -11.95 -10.95 27.84
N LYS A 210 -11.56 -12.01 27.13
CA LYS A 210 -10.97 -13.22 27.72
C LYS A 210 -9.49 -13.08 28.05
N SER A 211 -8.84 -11.98 27.66
CA SER A 211 -7.43 -11.74 27.97
C SER A 211 -7.24 -11.43 29.46
N PRO A 212 -6.05 -11.68 30.05
CA PRO A 212 -5.82 -11.44 31.48
C PRO A 212 -6.08 -9.99 31.92
N GLU A 213 -5.88 -9.02 31.01
CA GLU A 213 -6.08 -7.59 31.25
C GLU A 213 -7.54 -7.13 31.01
N GLY A 214 -8.39 -7.99 30.42
CA GLY A 214 -9.76 -7.63 30.05
C GLY A 214 -9.83 -6.68 28.84
N MET A 215 -10.85 -5.83 28.81
CA MET A 215 -11.04 -4.79 27.79
C MET A 215 -11.55 -3.52 28.47
N SER A 216 -11.00 -2.36 28.11
CA SER A 216 -11.48 -1.08 28.62
C SER A 216 -12.75 -0.61 27.89
N MET A 217 -13.53 0.28 28.51
CA MET A 217 -14.70 0.87 27.86
C MET A 217 -14.32 1.69 26.61
N ALA A 218 -13.14 2.31 26.61
CA ALA A 218 -12.62 3.04 25.46
C ALA A 218 -12.36 2.10 24.27
N GLU A 219 -11.64 0.98 24.48
CA GLU A 219 -11.43 -0.04 23.46
C GLU A 219 -12.77 -0.59 22.93
N PHE A 220 -13.73 -0.83 23.83
CA PHE A 220 -15.04 -1.36 23.46
C PHE A 220 -15.83 -0.42 22.54
N LEU A 221 -15.76 0.89 22.78
CA LEU A 221 -16.45 1.91 21.98
C LEU A 221 -15.77 2.19 20.63
N TYR A 222 -14.55 1.69 20.39
CA TYR A 222 -13.85 1.85 19.12
C TYR A 222 -14.71 1.43 17.92
N GLN A 223 -15.35 0.27 17.99
CA GLN A 223 -16.21 -0.26 16.91
C GLN A 223 -17.43 0.65 16.62
N VAL A 224 -17.91 1.40 17.62
CA VAL A 224 -19.02 2.34 17.47
C VAL A 224 -18.56 3.57 16.71
N LEU A 225 -17.37 4.10 17.03
CA LEU A 225 -16.79 5.24 16.32
C LEU A 225 -16.47 4.86 14.87
N GLN A 226 -15.85 3.70 14.63
CA GLN A 226 -15.58 3.26 13.25
C GLN A 226 -16.86 3.04 12.43
N ALA A 227 -17.93 2.53 13.06
CA ALA A 227 -19.23 2.40 12.42
C ALA A 227 -19.85 3.78 12.07
N TYR A 228 -19.72 4.75 12.98
CA TYR A 228 -20.16 6.12 12.74
C TYR A 228 -19.33 6.81 11.64
N ASP A 229 -18.03 6.54 11.56
CA ASP A 229 -17.18 7.06 10.48
C ASP A 229 -17.68 6.59 9.10
N PHE A 230 -18.07 5.32 8.98
CA PHE A 230 -18.67 4.81 7.74
C PHE A 230 -19.97 5.56 7.43
N TYR A 231 -20.85 5.73 8.42
CA TYR A 231 -22.10 6.46 8.25
C TYR A 231 -21.88 7.92 7.84
N TYR A 232 -20.91 8.60 8.45
CA TYR A 232 -20.56 9.97 8.10
C TYR A 232 -20.09 10.06 6.64
N LEU A 233 -19.20 9.17 6.22
CA LEU A 233 -18.70 9.12 4.84
C LEU A 233 -19.78 8.74 3.83
N PHE A 234 -20.69 7.84 4.22
CA PHE A 234 -21.86 7.47 3.44
C PHE A 234 -22.76 8.69 3.18
N GLN A 235 -23.09 9.45 4.22
CA GLN A 235 -23.96 10.64 4.13
C GLN A 235 -23.30 11.79 3.36
N ARG A 236 -22.01 12.06 3.62
CA ARG A 236 -21.33 13.26 3.10
C ARG A 236 -20.65 13.06 1.74
N TYR A 237 -20.20 11.84 1.45
CA TYR A 237 -19.39 11.54 0.25
C TYR A 237 -19.99 10.42 -0.61
N GLY A 238 -21.19 9.95 -0.28
CA GLY A 238 -21.81 8.81 -0.96
C GLY A 238 -20.99 7.54 -0.83
N CYS A 239 -20.16 7.40 0.22
CA CYS A 239 -19.31 6.22 0.39
C CYS A 239 -20.14 4.96 0.59
N ARG A 240 -19.98 3.98 -0.30
CA ARG A 240 -20.74 2.72 -0.27
C ARG A 240 -19.89 1.52 0.09
N VAL A 241 -18.55 1.65 0.12
CA VAL A 241 -17.64 0.52 0.38
C VAL A 241 -16.56 0.88 1.39
N GLN A 242 -16.41 0.05 2.42
CA GLN A 242 -15.28 0.07 3.34
C GLN A 242 -14.30 -1.05 3.01
N LEU A 243 -13.04 -0.68 2.77
CA LEU A 243 -11.92 -1.58 2.64
C LEU A 243 -11.16 -1.64 3.97
N GLY A 244 -10.69 -2.83 4.36
CA GLY A 244 -9.85 -2.98 5.56
C GLY A 244 -9.07 -4.30 5.57
N GLY A 245 -8.19 -4.48 6.55
CA GLY A 245 -7.55 -5.77 6.78
C GLY A 245 -8.55 -6.84 7.22
N SER A 246 -8.22 -8.12 7.08
CA SER A 246 -9.10 -9.21 7.55
C SER A 246 -9.36 -9.19 9.06
N ASP A 247 -8.50 -8.54 9.85
CA ASP A 247 -8.75 -8.27 11.27
C ASP A 247 -9.84 -7.21 11.52
N GLN A 248 -10.16 -6.37 10.53
CA GLN A 248 -11.18 -5.30 10.64
C GLN A 248 -12.60 -5.76 10.33
N LEU A 249 -12.81 -7.03 9.95
CA LEU A 249 -14.13 -7.50 9.50
C LEU A 249 -15.25 -7.19 10.52
N GLY A 250 -15.00 -7.41 11.81
CA GLY A 250 -15.99 -7.15 12.85
C GLY A 250 -16.43 -5.68 12.92
N ASN A 251 -15.50 -4.74 12.74
CA ASN A 251 -15.80 -3.30 12.77
C ASN A 251 -16.50 -2.85 11.48
N ILE A 252 -16.08 -3.40 10.32
CA ILE A 252 -16.74 -3.17 9.02
C ILE A 252 -18.20 -3.63 9.07
N MET A 253 -18.46 -4.82 9.65
CA MET A 253 -19.82 -5.34 9.84
C MET A 253 -20.66 -4.41 10.73
N SER A 254 -20.10 -3.89 11.82
CA SER A 254 -20.80 -2.92 12.68
C SER A 254 -21.18 -1.65 11.93
N GLY A 255 -20.34 -1.18 11.01
CA GLY A 255 -20.66 -0.05 10.13
C GLY A 255 -21.83 -0.33 9.18
N TYR A 256 -21.81 -1.49 8.52
CA TYR A 256 -22.93 -1.92 7.68
C TYR A 256 -24.25 -2.03 8.45
N GLU A 257 -24.25 -2.76 9.56
CA GLU A 257 -25.46 -2.98 10.37
C GLU A 257 -26.04 -1.65 10.87
N PHE A 258 -25.16 -0.71 11.24
CA PHE A 258 -25.56 0.63 11.66
C PHE A 258 -26.22 1.43 10.53
N ILE A 259 -25.60 1.50 9.35
CA ILE A 259 -26.12 2.23 8.19
C ILE A 259 -27.43 1.61 7.71
N HIS A 260 -27.48 0.29 7.55
CA HIS A 260 -28.67 -0.43 7.08
C HIS A 260 -29.84 -0.23 8.05
N LYS A 261 -29.60 -0.30 9.37
CA LYS A 261 -30.65 -0.07 10.38
C LYS A 261 -31.18 1.37 10.39
N LEU A 262 -30.33 2.35 10.09
CA LEU A 262 -30.72 3.77 10.09
C LEU A 262 -31.42 4.19 8.80
N THR A 263 -30.96 3.68 7.66
CA THR A 263 -31.31 4.22 6.34
C THR A 263 -32.08 3.24 5.47
N GLY A 264 -32.00 1.94 5.77
CA GLY A 264 -32.48 0.86 4.89
C GLY A 264 -31.60 0.63 3.66
N GLU A 265 -30.52 1.39 3.47
CA GLU A 265 -29.61 1.22 2.35
C GLU A 265 -28.49 0.22 2.66
N ASP A 266 -28.08 -0.53 1.64
CA ASP A 266 -26.95 -1.44 1.74
C ASP A 266 -25.63 -0.74 1.38
N VAL A 267 -24.63 -1.03 2.20
CA VAL A 267 -23.22 -0.70 1.98
C VAL A 267 -22.39 -1.97 2.09
N PHE A 268 -21.14 -1.92 1.65
CA PHE A 268 -20.34 -3.12 1.51
C PHE A 268 -19.00 -3.03 2.21
N GLY A 269 -18.53 -4.18 2.69
CA GLY A 269 -17.21 -4.40 3.24
C GLY A 269 -16.36 -5.23 2.29
N ILE A 270 -15.09 -4.90 2.16
CA ILE A 270 -14.09 -5.71 1.44
C ILE A 270 -12.87 -5.86 2.34
N THR A 271 -12.41 -7.10 2.54
CA THR A 271 -11.18 -7.34 3.30
C THR A 271 -9.99 -7.66 2.40
N VAL A 272 -8.81 -7.15 2.78
CA VAL A 272 -7.52 -7.54 2.22
C VAL A 272 -6.82 -8.53 3.17
N PRO A 273 -6.01 -9.48 2.66
CA PRO A 273 -5.38 -10.47 3.52
C PRO A 273 -4.33 -9.85 4.43
N LEU A 274 -4.25 -10.34 5.67
CA LEU A 274 -3.03 -10.16 6.46
C LEU A 274 -1.91 -11.00 5.84
N ILE A 275 -0.83 -10.36 5.41
CA ILE A 275 0.33 -11.11 4.91
C ILE A 275 1.16 -11.52 6.12
N THR A 276 1.41 -12.82 6.22
CA THR A 276 2.36 -13.42 7.16
C THR A 276 3.56 -13.95 6.38
N SER A 277 4.74 -13.88 6.97
CA SER A 277 5.93 -14.57 6.49
C SER A 277 5.72 -16.09 6.52
N THR A 278 6.62 -16.82 5.86
CA THR A 278 6.68 -18.30 5.92
C THR A 278 6.90 -18.81 7.35
N THR A 279 7.46 -17.99 8.24
CA THR A 279 7.60 -18.26 9.68
C THR A 279 6.34 -17.92 10.51
N GLY A 280 5.26 -17.45 9.88
CA GLY A 280 4.00 -17.08 10.54
C GLY A 280 3.97 -15.67 11.17
N ALA A 281 5.08 -14.91 11.13
CA ALA A 281 5.11 -13.53 11.62
C ALA A 281 4.40 -12.56 10.65
N LYS A 282 3.71 -11.53 11.14
CA LYS A 282 3.10 -10.51 10.24
C LYS A 282 4.17 -9.84 9.36
N LEU A 283 3.90 -9.71 8.07
CA LEU A 283 4.78 -9.08 7.10
C LEU A 283 5.13 -7.66 7.54
N GLY A 284 6.40 -7.32 7.44
CA GLY A 284 6.92 -6.04 7.87
C GLY A 284 7.56 -6.09 9.25
N LYS A 285 7.43 -7.15 10.06
CA LYS A 285 8.23 -7.31 11.28
C LYS A 285 9.50 -8.15 10.99
N SER A 286 10.47 -7.56 10.31
CA SER A 286 11.78 -8.20 10.07
C SER A 286 12.59 -8.18 11.37
N ALA A 287 12.97 -9.35 11.91
CA ALA A 287 13.83 -9.47 13.10
C ALA A 287 13.45 -8.53 14.28
N GLY A 288 12.15 -8.25 14.47
CA GLY A 288 11.65 -7.35 15.51
C GLY A 288 11.32 -5.91 15.06
N ASN A 289 11.76 -5.48 13.87
CA ASN A 289 11.56 -4.11 13.38
C ASN A 289 10.57 -4.02 12.21
N ALA A 290 9.73 -2.99 12.24
CA ALA A 290 8.80 -2.65 11.17
C ALA A 290 9.55 -2.18 9.90
N VAL A 291 9.14 -2.63 8.71
CA VAL A 291 9.62 -2.09 7.42
C VAL A 291 8.74 -0.89 7.05
N TRP A 292 9.25 0.31 7.34
CA TRP A 292 8.52 1.56 7.19
C TRP A 292 8.49 2.03 5.73
N LEU A 293 7.53 2.88 5.41
CA LEU A 293 7.45 3.56 4.11
C LEU A 293 8.17 4.93 4.13
N ASN A 294 8.50 5.43 5.33
CA ASN A 294 9.26 6.66 5.50
C ASN A 294 10.76 6.40 5.30
N ARG A 295 11.39 7.22 4.47
CA ARG A 295 12.81 7.14 4.06
C ARG A 295 13.80 7.20 5.23
N GLU A 296 13.51 7.97 6.26
CA GLU A 296 14.41 8.14 7.43
C GLU A 296 14.40 6.88 8.31
N LYS A 297 13.26 6.18 8.37
CA LYS A 297 13.11 4.95 9.15
C LYS A 297 13.56 3.70 8.41
N THR A 298 13.23 3.63 7.12
CA THR A 298 13.66 2.55 6.22
C THR A 298 14.08 3.21 4.92
N SER A 299 15.38 3.14 4.61
CA SER A 299 15.93 3.77 3.41
C SER A 299 15.38 3.09 2.14
N PRO A 300 15.41 3.75 0.98
CA PRO A 300 14.99 3.13 -0.27
C PRO A 300 15.78 1.86 -0.59
N PHE A 301 17.07 1.84 -0.22
CA PHE A 301 17.92 0.67 -0.31
C PHE A 301 17.43 -0.47 0.59
N GLU A 302 17.14 -0.21 1.86
CA GLU A 302 16.63 -1.23 2.80
C GLU A 302 15.28 -1.79 2.33
N LEU A 303 14.36 -0.93 1.88
CA LEU A 303 13.06 -1.34 1.34
C LEU A 303 13.24 -2.21 0.08
N TYR A 304 14.09 -1.79 -0.84
CA TYR A 304 14.40 -2.55 -2.06
C TYR A 304 14.98 -3.91 -1.72
N GLN A 305 15.95 -3.96 -0.80
CA GLN A 305 16.58 -5.20 -0.35
C GLN A 305 15.59 -6.12 0.38
N PHE A 306 14.66 -5.58 1.16
CA PHE A 306 13.59 -6.36 1.79
C PHE A 306 12.77 -7.14 0.76
N PHE A 307 12.32 -6.49 -0.32
CA PHE A 307 11.58 -7.16 -1.39
C PHE A 307 12.46 -8.04 -2.29
N LEU A 308 13.72 -7.65 -2.50
CA LEU A 308 14.67 -8.44 -3.29
C LEU A 308 14.99 -9.78 -2.60
N ARG A 309 14.98 -9.83 -1.27
CA ARG A 309 15.29 -11.05 -0.47
C ARG A 309 14.11 -12.02 -0.33
N GLN A 310 12.96 -11.75 -0.94
CA GLN A 310 11.81 -12.65 -0.86
C GLN A 310 12.10 -14.01 -1.50
N GLN A 311 11.52 -15.05 -0.90
CA GLN A 311 11.66 -16.44 -1.31
C GLN A 311 10.93 -16.70 -2.64
N ASP A 312 11.42 -17.68 -3.41
CA ASP A 312 10.87 -18.03 -4.72
C ASP A 312 9.41 -18.51 -4.66
N ASP A 313 9.03 -19.19 -3.58
CA ASP A 313 7.66 -19.67 -3.35
C ASP A 313 6.64 -18.55 -3.08
N SER A 314 7.12 -17.38 -2.67
CA SER A 314 6.30 -16.27 -2.19
C SER A 314 6.26 -15.11 -3.16
N VAL A 315 7.26 -14.99 -4.05
CA VAL A 315 7.45 -13.82 -4.91
C VAL A 315 6.30 -13.62 -5.90
N GLU A 316 5.72 -14.70 -6.45
CA GLU A 316 4.57 -14.61 -7.35
C GLU A 316 3.37 -13.97 -6.64
N ARG A 317 3.06 -14.45 -5.43
CA ARG A 317 2.00 -13.90 -4.59
C ARG A 317 2.27 -12.42 -4.31
N TYR A 318 3.50 -12.04 -4.02
CA TYR A 318 3.84 -10.65 -3.72
C TYR A 318 3.77 -9.76 -4.96
N LEU A 319 4.15 -10.25 -6.14
CA LEU A 319 3.92 -9.54 -7.40
C LEU A 319 2.43 -9.25 -7.59
N LYS A 320 1.55 -10.24 -7.35
CA LYS A 320 0.10 -10.06 -7.47
C LYS A 320 -0.48 -9.05 -6.48
N LEU A 321 0.04 -9.05 -5.25
CA LEU A 321 -0.46 -8.22 -4.14
C LEU A 321 0.12 -6.81 -4.11
N PHE A 322 1.40 -6.63 -4.44
CA PHE A 322 2.14 -5.38 -4.22
C PHE A 322 2.41 -4.56 -5.48
N THR A 323 1.98 -5.03 -6.65
CA THR A 323 2.26 -4.36 -7.92
C THR A 323 1.02 -4.20 -8.79
N PHE A 324 1.09 -3.25 -9.72
CA PHE A 324 0.05 -3.04 -10.73
C PHE A 324 0.29 -3.84 -12.02
N LEU A 325 1.21 -4.81 -12.01
CA LEU A 325 1.54 -5.61 -13.21
C LEU A 325 0.35 -6.48 -13.63
N PRO A 326 -0.01 -6.52 -14.93
CA PRO A 326 -1.01 -7.45 -15.44
C PRO A 326 -0.69 -8.90 -15.07
N LEU A 327 -1.71 -9.71 -14.77
CA LEU A 327 -1.52 -11.12 -14.44
C LEU A 327 -0.74 -11.89 -15.53
N PRO A 328 -0.99 -11.71 -16.84
CA PRO A 328 -0.19 -12.37 -17.88
C PRO A 328 1.29 -11.97 -17.88
N GLU A 329 1.62 -10.74 -17.46
CA GLU A 329 3.00 -10.30 -17.33
C GLU A 329 3.68 -10.97 -16.13
N ILE A 330 2.96 -11.13 -15.02
CA ILE A 330 3.45 -11.89 -13.85
C ILE A 330 3.71 -13.35 -14.26
N ASP A 331 2.76 -13.98 -14.96
CA ASP A 331 2.90 -15.36 -15.43
C ASP A 331 4.13 -15.53 -16.34
N HIS A 332 4.36 -14.57 -17.25
CA HIS A 332 5.54 -14.57 -18.12
C HIS A 332 6.86 -14.44 -17.34
N ILE A 333 6.92 -13.52 -16.37
CA ILE A 333 8.10 -13.33 -15.51
C ILE A 333 8.39 -14.60 -14.69
N MET A 334 7.35 -15.27 -14.19
CA MET A 334 7.51 -16.53 -13.46
C MET A 334 7.97 -17.68 -14.37
N GLN A 335 7.49 -17.76 -15.61
CA GLN A 335 7.97 -18.76 -16.59
C GLN A 335 9.46 -18.59 -16.91
N LEU A 336 9.94 -17.35 -17.01
CA LEU A 336 11.38 -17.07 -17.18
C LEU A 336 12.16 -17.45 -15.92
N HIS A 337 11.62 -17.16 -14.73
CA HIS A 337 12.25 -17.50 -13.46
C HIS A 337 12.46 -19.01 -13.26
N VAL A 338 11.52 -19.84 -13.71
CA VAL A 338 11.68 -21.30 -13.66
C VAL A 338 12.90 -21.77 -14.46
N ARG A 339 13.27 -21.06 -15.54
CA ARG A 339 14.42 -21.40 -16.38
C ARG A 339 15.75 -20.90 -15.80
N GLU A 340 15.72 -19.75 -15.13
CA GLU A 340 16.91 -19.03 -14.67
C GLU A 340 16.70 -18.44 -13.25
N PRO A 341 16.44 -19.28 -12.22
CA PRO A 341 16.07 -18.82 -10.89
C PRO A 341 17.17 -17.98 -10.22
N GLU A 342 18.43 -18.25 -10.54
CA GLU A 342 19.61 -17.53 -10.04
C GLU A 342 19.62 -16.05 -10.44
N LYS A 343 18.91 -15.67 -11.52
CA LYS A 343 18.82 -14.26 -11.95
C LYS A 343 17.89 -13.44 -11.08
N ARG A 344 17.00 -14.09 -10.32
CA ARG A 344 16.04 -13.47 -9.39
C ARG A 344 15.19 -12.37 -10.04
N GLY A 345 14.76 -12.63 -11.28
CA GLY A 345 13.98 -11.69 -12.10
C GLY A 345 12.71 -11.18 -11.42
N PRO A 346 11.83 -12.07 -10.90
CA PRO A 346 10.62 -11.68 -10.18
C PRO A 346 10.91 -10.82 -8.96
N GLN A 347 11.92 -11.14 -8.16
CA GLN A 347 12.27 -10.39 -6.94
C GLN A 347 12.79 -9.00 -7.28
N LYS A 348 13.66 -8.89 -8.30
CA LYS A 348 14.14 -7.59 -8.80
C LYS A 348 12.99 -6.73 -9.31
N ARG A 349 12.03 -7.33 -10.04
CA ARG A 349 10.85 -6.62 -10.52
C ARG A 349 9.96 -6.16 -9.36
N LEU A 350 9.67 -7.04 -8.41
CA LEU A 350 8.88 -6.72 -7.22
C LEU A 350 9.51 -5.57 -6.43
N ALA A 351 10.79 -5.67 -6.11
CA ALA A 351 11.53 -4.64 -5.40
C ALA A 351 11.50 -3.30 -6.16
N ALA A 352 11.68 -3.34 -7.47
CA ALA A 352 11.65 -2.14 -8.29
C ALA A 352 10.27 -1.45 -8.29
N GLU A 353 9.18 -2.21 -8.50
CA GLU A 353 7.83 -1.64 -8.52
C GLU A 353 7.42 -1.06 -7.17
N VAL A 354 7.73 -1.75 -6.06
CA VAL A 354 7.36 -1.27 -4.73
C VAL A 354 8.19 -0.08 -4.30
N THR A 355 9.52 -0.11 -4.47
CA THR A 355 10.37 1.03 -4.13
C THR A 355 10.01 2.26 -4.96
N LYS A 356 9.69 2.08 -6.25
CA LYS A 356 9.23 3.17 -7.12
C LYS A 356 7.90 3.77 -6.65
N LEU A 357 6.97 2.93 -6.20
CA LEU A 357 5.70 3.41 -5.65
C LEU A 357 5.93 4.22 -4.36
N VAL A 358 6.75 3.72 -3.45
CA VAL A 358 6.94 4.30 -2.11
C VAL A 358 7.84 5.53 -2.13
N HIS A 359 8.99 5.45 -2.80
CA HIS A 359 10.03 6.48 -2.78
C HIS A 359 10.24 7.18 -4.14
N GLY A 360 9.34 6.96 -5.10
CA GLY A 360 9.42 7.55 -6.42
C GLY A 360 10.53 6.94 -7.29
N GLN A 361 10.69 7.48 -8.49
CA GLN A 361 11.72 7.04 -9.43
C GLN A 361 13.14 7.28 -8.88
N GLU A 362 13.36 8.44 -8.26
CA GLU A 362 14.64 8.78 -7.64
C GLU A 362 15.03 7.80 -6.53
N GLY A 363 14.10 7.44 -5.64
CA GLY A 363 14.34 6.46 -4.59
C GLY A 363 14.66 5.07 -5.13
N LEU A 364 14.03 4.65 -6.24
CA LEU A 364 14.40 3.40 -6.92
C LEU A 364 15.82 3.45 -7.48
N ASP A 365 16.18 4.54 -8.16
CA ASP A 365 17.50 4.66 -8.77
C ASP A 365 18.59 4.74 -7.70
N SER A 366 18.31 5.42 -6.60
CA SER A 366 19.12 5.44 -5.39
C SER A 366 19.35 4.04 -4.82
N ALA A 367 18.27 3.27 -4.61
CA ALA A 367 18.37 1.90 -4.11
C ALA A 367 19.18 0.97 -5.02
N LYS A 368 19.08 1.15 -6.34
CA LYS A 368 19.86 0.40 -7.33
C LYS A 368 21.34 0.77 -7.28
N ARG A 369 21.69 2.06 -7.21
CA ARG A 369 23.07 2.53 -7.03
C ARG A 369 23.70 1.94 -5.78
N CYS A 370 23.02 2.07 -4.63
CA CYS A 370 23.44 1.47 -3.36
C CYS A 370 23.66 -0.04 -3.47
N THR A 371 22.77 -0.75 -4.15
CA THR A 371 22.90 -2.20 -4.38
C THR A 371 24.10 -2.56 -5.27
N GLN A 372 24.40 -1.76 -6.29
CA GLN A 372 25.57 -1.96 -7.16
C GLN A 372 26.87 -1.67 -6.41
N ALA A 373 26.92 -0.59 -5.63
CA ALA A 373 28.08 -0.22 -4.83
C ALA A 373 28.45 -1.33 -3.83
N LEU A 374 27.50 -1.81 -3.02
CA LEU A 374 27.80 -2.80 -1.97
C LEU A 374 28.06 -4.21 -2.49
N TYR A 375 27.20 -4.72 -3.38
CA TYR A 375 27.23 -6.13 -3.75
C TYR A 375 28.05 -6.43 -5.00
N HIS A 376 28.41 -5.41 -5.79
CA HIS A 376 29.18 -5.57 -7.02
C HIS A 376 30.49 -4.77 -6.99
N SER A 377 30.85 -4.18 -5.83
CA SER A 377 32.07 -3.40 -5.62
C SER A 377 32.31 -2.34 -6.70
N SER A 378 31.22 -1.74 -7.20
CA SER A 378 31.28 -0.74 -8.27
C SER A 378 31.76 0.59 -7.70
N ILE A 379 33.01 0.95 -8.01
CA ILE A 379 33.62 2.22 -7.62
C ILE A 379 32.89 3.39 -8.30
N ASP A 380 32.54 3.24 -9.58
CA ASP A 380 31.77 4.23 -10.35
C ASP A 380 30.41 4.54 -9.69
N ALA A 381 29.77 3.52 -9.08
CA ALA A 381 28.53 3.72 -8.36
C ALA A 381 28.72 4.52 -7.05
N LEU A 382 29.83 4.31 -6.33
CA LEU A 382 30.17 5.06 -5.13
C LEU A 382 30.52 6.52 -5.43
N GLU A 383 31.18 6.79 -6.56
CA GLU A 383 31.62 8.14 -6.95
C GLU A 383 30.45 9.10 -7.20
N VAL A 384 29.35 8.59 -7.76
CA VAL A 384 28.17 9.39 -8.11
C VAL A 384 27.10 9.41 -7.02
N MET A 385 27.34 8.75 -5.88
CA MET A 385 26.40 8.73 -4.76
C MET A 385 26.38 10.07 -4.02
N SER A 386 25.20 10.47 -3.55
CA SER A 386 25.08 11.65 -2.68
C SER A 386 25.48 11.34 -1.23
N ASP A 387 25.78 12.37 -0.44
CA ASP A 387 26.06 12.24 0.99
C ASP A 387 24.93 11.54 1.75
N GLN A 388 23.67 11.77 1.35
CA GLN A 388 22.51 11.10 1.93
C GLN A 388 22.53 9.60 1.61
N GLU A 389 22.87 9.23 0.37
CA GLU A 389 22.96 7.82 -0.04
C GLU A 389 24.09 7.09 0.69
N LEU A 390 25.25 7.74 0.87
CA LEU A 390 26.36 7.18 1.64
C LEU A 390 25.97 7.00 3.12
N LYS A 391 25.28 7.97 3.70
CA LYS A 391 24.71 7.89 5.07
C LYS A 391 23.72 6.74 5.22
N GLU A 392 22.85 6.56 4.24
CA GLU A 392 21.88 5.45 4.20
C GLU A 392 22.57 4.09 4.04
N LEU A 393 23.61 4.02 3.20
CA LEU A 393 24.33 2.79 2.89
C LEU A 393 25.13 2.27 4.09
N PHE A 394 25.82 3.16 4.78
CA PHE A 394 26.68 2.85 5.91
C PHE A 394 26.05 3.28 7.24
N LYS A 395 24.72 3.18 7.37
CA LYS A 395 23.96 3.63 8.57
C LYS A 395 24.46 3.03 9.90
N GLU A 396 25.01 1.82 9.87
CA GLU A 396 25.60 1.13 11.02
C GLU A 396 27.07 1.52 11.28
N ALA A 397 27.70 2.25 10.36
CA ALA A 397 29.04 2.77 10.52
C ALA A 397 29.03 4.15 11.18
N SER A 398 30.08 4.45 11.93
CA SER A 398 30.32 5.79 12.48
C SER A 398 30.68 6.77 11.36
N PHE A 399 29.95 7.87 11.26
CA PHE A 399 30.30 8.99 10.40
C PHE A 399 31.02 10.07 11.20
N SER A 400 32.04 10.68 10.60
CA SER A 400 32.74 11.83 11.15
C SER A 400 32.82 12.92 10.08
N GLU A 401 32.36 14.11 10.42
CA GLU A 401 32.52 15.29 9.57
C GLU A 401 33.84 15.97 9.93
N LEU A 402 34.77 15.99 8.97
CA LEU A 402 36.12 16.46 9.18
C LEU A 402 36.40 17.66 8.28
N VAL A 403 36.94 18.72 8.86
CA VAL A 403 37.59 19.78 8.10
C VAL A 403 39.00 19.30 7.75
N LEU A 404 39.29 19.17 6.47
CA LEU A 404 40.59 18.74 5.98
C LEU A 404 41.44 19.96 5.65
N ASP A 405 42.60 20.06 6.31
CA ASP A 405 43.59 21.09 6.01
C ASP A 405 44.44 20.65 4.79
N PRO A 406 44.91 21.59 3.94
CA PRO A 406 45.84 21.27 2.86
C PRO A 406 47.05 20.49 3.39
N GLY A 407 47.30 19.30 2.82
CA GLY A 407 48.38 18.41 3.25
C GLY A 407 47.97 17.32 4.26
N THR A 408 46.69 17.25 4.66
CA THR A 408 46.17 16.14 5.49
C THR A 408 46.33 14.81 4.74
N SER A 409 47.10 13.87 5.29
CA SER A 409 47.26 12.54 4.68
C SER A 409 46.04 11.65 4.96
N VAL A 410 45.86 10.59 4.18
CA VAL A 410 44.81 9.59 4.44
C VAL A 410 44.93 9.01 5.85
N LEU A 411 46.16 8.81 6.34
CA LEU A 411 46.41 8.32 7.70
C LEU A 411 45.93 9.33 8.76
N ASP A 412 46.19 10.62 8.55
CA ASP A 412 45.72 11.68 9.44
C ASP A 412 44.20 11.77 9.44
N THR A 413 43.56 11.62 8.27
CA THR A 413 42.10 11.56 8.14
C THR A 413 41.53 10.36 8.90
N CYS A 414 42.10 9.17 8.75
CA CYS A 414 41.66 7.97 9.47
C CYS A 414 41.80 8.13 10.99
N ARG A 415 42.89 8.76 11.47
CA ARG A 415 43.08 9.06 12.88
C ARG A 415 42.09 10.11 13.39
N LYS A 416 41.90 11.21 12.65
CA LYS A 416 40.90 12.25 12.97
C LYS A 416 39.48 11.68 13.01
N ALA A 417 39.17 10.67 12.18
CA ALA A 417 37.90 9.95 12.16
C ALA A 417 37.77 8.86 13.23
N ASN A 418 38.79 8.63 14.07
CA ASN A 418 38.89 7.48 14.98
C ASN A 418 38.70 6.12 14.29
N ALA A 419 39.04 6.02 13.01
CA ALA A 419 38.95 4.78 12.23
C ALA A 419 40.12 3.81 12.52
N ILE A 420 41.18 4.30 13.18
CA ILE A 420 42.34 3.50 13.61
C ILE A 420 42.42 3.61 15.14
N PRO A 421 42.38 2.48 15.88
CA PRO A 421 42.49 2.49 17.34
C PRO A 421 43.90 2.86 17.81
N ASP A 422 44.00 3.54 18.96
CA ASP A 422 45.29 3.89 19.57
C ASP A 422 46.04 2.65 20.08
N GLY A 423 47.34 2.54 19.78
CA GLY A 423 48.24 1.51 20.30
C GLY A 423 49.12 0.83 19.23
N PRO A 424 49.93 -0.19 19.60
CA PRO A 424 50.88 -0.85 18.70
C PRO A 424 50.23 -1.71 17.60
N ARG A 425 48.89 -1.81 17.60
CA ARG A 425 48.09 -2.47 16.56
C ARG A 425 47.32 -1.47 15.67
N GLY A 426 47.57 -0.17 15.84
CA GLY A 426 47.05 0.90 14.97
C GLY A 426 47.82 0.95 13.66
#